data_AF-K9QRB3-F1
#
_entry.id   AF-K9QRB3-F1
#
_cell.length_a   1.000
_cell.length_b   1.000
_cell.length_c   1.000
_cell.angle_alpha   90.00
_cell.angle_beta   90.00
_cell.angle_gamma   90.00
#
_symmetry.space_group_name_H-M   'P 1'
#
loop_
_entity.id
_entity.type
_entity.pdbx_description
1 polymer ?
#
loop_
_entity_poly.entity_id
_entity_poly.type
_entity_poly.pdbx_seq_one_letter_code
_entity_poly.pdbx_strand_id
1 'polypeptide(L)'
;MSKRNSLLPREFQTIETLLKNFDISLKFVATDTSLSIFTTLNNFASVSSIDFSTAITPAFGNDFNPEKLETLRQQWATSDFSGLPKFEVRSAADLGGARAAFSRSTNTVYVSADLLREDSSLIKDVLLEEIGHFIDSQINQEDSRGDEGKIFAKIVQGLTLSEPELQQLKSADDVINITIDGQTLEVEANTDPADNLQFLPGKITDLFNSIRTILEQNIPDTANLPIVGDKFDLKSRVIEFVNQVETEIKSKLETLQDNAVDTIRQALFDALNGAGILLDSDDEGDDISINDIKTPQDANSIAFKFDVGVKLDPDISLDENLGSPNLGLNLGGGLKGDLDIKLSVGFGVDNFSNDQNAIFLETSVAKEFQAKFVGKLVDDSDQPLILDGTLGFLQIEATDRGSILTADFAADLTLEAGSNVDGNGRVRFNNLESLEIDADPLTVEADIKLFLALHKCGMS
;
A
#
# COMPACT_ATOMS: atom_id res chain seq x y z
N MET A 1 -47.12 -36.53 55.54
CA MET A 1 -45.72 -36.48 55.98
C MET A 1 -44.93 -37.56 55.26
N SER A 2 -44.16 -37.21 54.24
CA SER A 2 -43.00 -37.99 53.80
C SER A 2 -42.10 -37.06 52.99
N LYS A 3 -40.91 -36.79 53.53
CA LYS A 3 -39.85 -36.00 52.91
C LYS A 3 -39.31 -36.78 51.71
N ARG A 4 -39.29 -36.16 50.53
CA ARG A 4 -38.30 -36.49 49.50
C ARG A 4 -37.36 -35.29 49.39
N ASN A 5 -36.14 -35.50 49.87
CA ASN A 5 -34.96 -34.78 49.38
C ASN A 5 -34.90 -34.98 47.86
N SER A 6 -35.06 -33.91 47.08
CA SER A 6 -34.44 -33.83 45.76
C SER A 6 -33.17 -33.00 45.90
N LEU A 7 -32.05 -33.68 45.74
CA LEU A 7 -30.71 -33.11 45.64
C LEU A 7 -30.69 -32.06 44.51
N LEU A 8 -30.39 -30.81 44.86
CA LEU A 8 -29.93 -29.80 43.89
C LEU A 8 -28.46 -30.10 43.57
N PRO A 9 -28.05 -30.25 42.30
CA PRO A 9 -26.64 -30.22 41.93
C PRO A 9 -26.07 -28.79 42.03
N ARG A 10 -24.76 -28.70 42.26
CA ARG A 10 -23.96 -27.46 42.36
C ARG A 10 -23.79 -26.76 41.00
N GLU A 11 -23.49 -25.45 41.10
CA GLU A 11 -22.89 -24.56 40.08
C GLU A 11 -23.79 -24.00 38.97
N PHE A 12 -24.40 -22.83 39.24
CA PHE A 12 -24.64 -21.79 38.24
C PHE A 12 -24.23 -20.45 38.86
N GLN A 13 -23.17 -19.83 38.36
CA GLN A 13 -22.97 -18.39 38.55
C GLN A 13 -24.11 -17.65 37.83
N THR A 14 -24.62 -16.55 38.40
CA THR A 14 -25.66 -15.74 37.74
C THR A 14 -25.07 -15.04 36.51
N ILE A 15 -25.89 -14.75 35.49
CA ILE A 15 -25.47 -13.97 34.30
C ILE A 15 -24.79 -12.66 34.70
N GLU A 16 -25.28 -12.00 35.75
CA GLU A 16 -24.66 -10.78 36.31
C GLU A 16 -23.22 -10.99 36.81
N THR A 17 -22.92 -12.19 37.33
CA THR A 17 -21.57 -12.54 37.81
C THR A 17 -20.62 -12.76 36.64
N LEU A 18 -21.08 -13.47 35.60
CA LEU A 18 -20.30 -13.73 34.38
C LEU A 18 -19.98 -12.42 33.63
N LEU A 19 -20.94 -11.51 33.58
CA LEU A 19 -20.78 -10.23 32.89
C LEU A 19 -20.14 -9.14 33.75
N LYS A 20 -19.60 -9.44 34.93
CA LYS A 20 -19.12 -8.42 35.87
C LYS A 20 -18.05 -7.50 35.26
N ASN A 21 -17.15 -8.07 34.44
CA ASN A 21 -16.02 -7.34 33.86
C ASN A 21 -16.39 -6.52 32.61
N PHE A 22 -17.61 -6.68 32.08
CA PHE A 22 -18.09 -5.92 30.93
C PHE A 22 -18.67 -4.56 31.34
N ASP A 23 -18.52 -3.55 30.50
CA ASP A 23 -19.28 -2.30 30.64
C ASP A 23 -20.77 -2.54 30.39
N ILE A 24 -21.64 -1.76 31.04
CA ILE A 24 -23.10 -1.90 30.99
C ILE A 24 -23.63 -1.86 29.55
N SER A 25 -23.05 -1.01 28.70
CA SER A 25 -23.40 -0.91 27.27
C SER A 25 -23.14 -2.21 26.52
N LEU A 26 -22.01 -2.88 26.79
CA LEU A 26 -21.70 -4.22 26.26
C LEU A 26 -22.66 -5.29 26.80
N LYS A 27 -23.00 -5.23 28.09
CA LYS A 27 -23.92 -6.21 28.70
C LYS A 27 -25.30 -6.21 28.05
N PHE A 28 -25.79 -5.03 27.66
CA PHE A 28 -27.14 -4.85 27.13
C PHE A 28 -27.28 -5.23 25.65
N VAL A 29 -26.22 -5.02 24.86
CA VAL A 29 -26.25 -5.24 23.40
C VAL A 29 -25.79 -6.66 23.02
N ALA A 30 -24.95 -7.29 23.84
CA ALA A 30 -24.24 -8.52 23.47
C ALA A 30 -24.41 -9.66 24.50
N THR A 31 -25.55 -9.79 25.18
CA THR A 31 -25.73 -10.82 26.22
C THR A 31 -25.53 -12.24 25.68
N ASP A 32 -26.11 -12.55 24.51
CA ASP A 32 -25.97 -13.86 23.85
C ASP A 32 -24.54 -14.07 23.32
N THR A 33 -23.92 -13.03 22.75
CA THR A 33 -22.52 -13.08 22.29
C THR A 33 -21.55 -13.33 23.45
N SER A 34 -21.73 -12.63 24.57
CA SER A 34 -20.91 -12.79 25.76
C SER A 34 -21.03 -14.20 26.34
N LEU A 35 -22.26 -14.75 26.37
CA LEU A 35 -22.48 -16.13 26.78
C LEU A 35 -21.84 -17.13 25.81
N SER A 36 -21.87 -16.84 24.51
CA SER A 36 -21.20 -17.64 23.47
C SER A 36 -19.68 -17.63 23.64
N ILE A 37 -19.07 -16.48 23.95
CA ILE A 37 -17.64 -16.35 24.27
C ILE A 37 -17.29 -17.25 25.46
N PHE A 38 -17.99 -17.10 26.60
CA PHE A 38 -17.73 -17.90 27.80
C PHE A 38 -17.93 -19.40 27.56
N THR A 39 -18.96 -19.78 26.80
CA THR A 39 -19.19 -21.18 26.43
C THR A 39 -18.04 -21.71 25.57
N THR A 40 -17.54 -20.90 24.63
CA THR A 40 -16.41 -21.23 23.77
C THR A 40 -15.14 -21.45 24.59
N LEU A 41 -14.80 -20.51 25.49
CA LEU A 41 -13.66 -20.61 26.40
C LEU A 41 -13.77 -21.81 27.36
N ASN A 42 -14.95 -22.06 27.93
CA ASN A 42 -15.19 -23.20 28.83
C ASN A 42 -15.00 -24.54 28.11
N ASN A 43 -15.58 -24.68 26.92
CA ASN A 43 -15.43 -25.89 26.11
C ASN A 43 -13.97 -26.12 25.74
N PHE A 44 -13.27 -25.06 25.32
CA PHE A 44 -11.85 -25.13 25.00
C PHE A 44 -11.00 -25.55 26.20
N ALA A 45 -11.29 -25.00 27.40
CA ALA A 45 -10.57 -25.33 28.63
C ALA A 45 -10.89 -26.73 29.20
N SER A 46 -12.00 -27.33 28.79
CA SER A 46 -12.49 -28.63 29.29
C SER A 46 -11.74 -29.85 28.74
N VAL A 47 -10.86 -29.66 27.76
CA VAL A 47 -9.97 -30.71 27.23
C VAL A 47 -8.87 -31.05 28.25
N SER A 48 -8.07 -32.08 27.96
CA SER A 48 -6.94 -32.43 28.83
C SER A 48 -5.92 -31.28 28.88
N SER A 49 -5.18 -31.15 29.98
CA SER A 49 -4.13 -30.13 30.11
C SER A 49 -3.09 -30.19 28.96
N ILE A 50 -2.80 -31.41 28.49
CA ILE A 50 -1.89 -31.67 27.36
C ILE A 50 -2.51 -31.16 26.05
N ASP A 51 -3.77 -31.48 25.78
CA ASP A 51 -4.44 -31.03 24.54
C ASP A 51 -4.61 -29.51 24.52
N PHE A 52 -4.93 -28.91 25.67
CA PHE A 52 -5.06 -27.46 25.83
C PHE A 52 -3.73 -26.75 25.56
N SER A 53 -2.65 -27.21 26.19
CA SER A 53 -1.31 -26.68 25.96
C SER A 53 -0.85 -26.87 24.52
N THR A 54 -1.19 -28.00 23.88
CA THR A 54 -0.86 -28.23 22.47
C THR A 54 -1.63 -27.27 21.56
N ALA A 55 -2.91 -27.04 21.86
CA ALA A 55 -3.77 -26.18 21.06
C ALA A 55 -3.34 -24.72 21.09
N ILE A 56 -2.85 -24.19 22.22
CA ILE A 56 -2.45 -22.77 22.33
C ILE A 56 -1.04 -22.46 21.82
N THR A 57 -0.19 -23.49 21.65
CA THR A 57 1.22 -23.36 21.20
C THR A 57 1.38 -22.60 19.87
N PRO A 58 0.51 -22.78 18.85
CA PRO A 58 0.65 -22.02 17.60
C PRO A 58 0.52 -20.51 17.77
N ALA A 59 -0.25 -20.04 18.78
CA ALA A 59 -0.43 -18.63 19.10
C ALA A 59 0.75 -18.12 19.96
N PHE A 60 0.97 -18.72 21.13
CA PHE A 60 1.81 -18.13 22.17
C PHE A 60 3.24 -18.70 22.26
N GLY A 61 3.65 -19.52 21.28
CA GLY A 61 4.94 -20.19 21.28
C GLY A 61 5.05 -21.32 22.32
N ASN A 62 6.29 -21.66 22.71
CA ASN A 62 6.58 -22.77 23.65
C ASN A 62 7.18 -22.31 24.98
N ASP A 63 7.54 -21.03 25.12
CA ASP A 63 8.31 -20.51 26.25
C ASP A 63 7.41 -19.85 27.34
N PHE A 64 6.09 -20.00 27.21
CA PHE A 64 5.13 -19.51 28.18
C PHE A 64 5.24 -20.21 29.54
N ASN A 65 4.75 -19.57 30.60
CA ASN A 65 4.68 -20.15 31.93
C ASN A 65 3.56 -21.22 32.03
N PRO A 66 3.89 -22.52 32.18
CA PRO A 66 2.89 -23.59 32.17
C PRO A 66 1.99 -23.60 33.41
N GLU A 67 2.46 -23.07 34.55
CA GLU A 67 1.67 -23.00 35.78
C GLU A 67 0.57 -21.93 35.67
N LYS A 68 0.91 -20.77 35.09
CA LYS A 68 -0.09 -19.72 34.81
C LYS A 68 -1.12 -20.18 33.78
N LEU A 69 -0.67 -20.86 32.72
CA LEU A 69 -1.56 -21.40 31.70
C LEU A 69 -2.53 -22.44 32.28
N GLU A 70 -2.03 -23.38 33.09
CA GLU A 70 -2.89 -24.39 33.73
C GLU A 70 -3.86 -23.75 34.74
N THR A 71 -3.46 -22.69 35.43
CA THR A 71 -4.34 -21.92 36.30
C THR A 71 -5.50 -21.30 35.52
N LEU A 72 -5.21 -20.63 34.39
CA LEU A 72 -6.23 -20.07 33.50
C LEU A 72 -7.18 -21.16 32.99
N ARG A 73 -6.64 -22.29 32.54
CA ARG A 73 -7.44 -23.43 32.08
C ARG A 73 -8.40 -23.94 33.16
N GLN A 74 -7.92 -24.13 34.39
CA GLN A 74 -8.75 -24.63 35.49
C GLN A 74 -9.88 -23.66 35.85
N GLN A 75 -9.60 -22.35 35.89
CA GLN A 75 -10.61 -21.33 36.10
C GLN A 75 -11.71 -21.44 35.04
N TRP A 76 -11.33 -21.42 33.76
CA TRP A 76 -12.27 -21.45 32.64
C TRP A 76 -13.05 -22.77 32.54
N ALA A 77 -12.43 -23.91 32.83
CA ALA A 77 -13.10 -25.22 32.87
C ALA A 77 -14.20 -25.29 33.94
N THR A 78 -14.10 -24.47 35.00
CA THR A 78 -15.13 -24.32 36.04
C THR A 78 -16.04 -23.11 35.82
N SER A 79 -15.99 -22.50 34.63
CA SER A 79 -16.73 -21.27 34.28
C SER A 79 -16.43 -20.08 35.19
N ASP A 80 -15.22 -20.02 35.74
CA ASP A 80 -14.71 -18.83 36.43
C ASP A 80 -13.96 -17.94 35.44
N PHE A 81 -14.60 -16.85 35.04
CA PHE A 81 -14.05 -15.83 34.14
C PHE A 81 -13.73 -14.52 34.86
N SER A 82 -13.71 -14.53 36.20
CA SER A 82 -13.47 -13.33 36.99
C SER A 82 -12.09 -12.72 36.77
N GLY A 83 -11.13 -13.51 36.29
CA GLY A 83 -9.78 -13.10 35.91
C GLY A 83 -9.64 -12.44 34.54
N LEU A 84 -10.69 -12.39 33.70
CA LEU A 84 -10.64 -11.69 32.42
C LEU A 84 -10.42 -10.18 32.60
N PRO A 85 -9.85 -9.48 31.60
CA PRO A 85 -9.66 -8.03 31.66
C PRO A 85 -11.00 -7.30 31.76
N LYS A 86 -10.94 -6.02 32.13
CA LYS A 86 -12.10 -5.14 32.04
C LYS A 86 -12.42 -4.89 30.56
N PHE A 87 -13.70 -4.89 30.18
CA PHE A 87 -14.13 -4.43 28.86
C PHE A 87 -14.80 -3.08 28.97
N GLU A 88 -14.33 -2.09 28.22
CA GLU A 88 -14.77 -0.70 28.31
C GLU A 88 -15.16 -0.16 26.93
N VAL A 89 -16.36 0.42 26.80
CA VAL A 89 -16.81 0.95 25.50
C VAL A 89 -16.29 2.37 25.30
N ARG A 90 -15.66 2.63 24.16
CA ARG A 90 -15.14 3.93 23.74
C ARG A 90 -15.59 4.29 22.32
N SER A 91 -15.36 5.51 21.89
CA SER A 91 -15.64 5.88 20.50
C SER A 91 -14.58 5.29 19.56
N ALA A 92 -14.90 5.03 18.29
CA ALA A 92 -13.91 4.60 17.32
C ALA A 92 -12.73 5.60 17.25
N ALA A 93 -13.00 6.91 17.32
CA ALA A 93 -11.97 7.94 17.32
C ALA A 93 -10.98 7.81 18.50
N ASP A 94 -11.46 7.46 19.70
CA ASP A 94 -10.58 7.24 20.87
C ASP A 94 -9.64 6.03 20.66
N LEU A 95 -10.05 5.06 19.84
CA LEU A 95 -9.31 3.84 19.51
C LEU A 95 -8.52 3.95 18.20
N GLY A 96 -8.47 5.14 17.58
CA GLY A 96 -7.88 5.30 16.25
C GLY A 96 -8.63 4.52 15.14
N GLY A 97 -9.90 4.20 15.34
CA GLY A 97 -10.66 3.40 14.38
C GLY A 97 -10.50 1.88 14.56
N ALA A 98 -9.73 1.41 15.55
CA ALA A 98 -9.72 0.00 15.91
C ALA A 98 -11.12 -0.46 16.40
N ARG A 99 -11.47 -1.71 16.09
CA ARG A 99 -12.74 -2.33 16.53
C ARG A 99 -12.70 -2.67 18.01
N ALA A 100 -11.56 -3.17 18.47
CA ALA A 100 -11.21 -3.29 19.88
C ALA A 100 -9.69 -3.17 20.04
N ALA A 101 -9.24 -2.99 21.28
CA ALA A 101 -7.82 -2.99 21.60
C ALA A 101 -7.55 -3.37 23.06
N PHE A 102 -6.57 -4.22 23.30
CA PHE A 102 -6.13 -4.65 24.62
C PHE A 102 -4.92 -3.85 25.07
N SER A 103 -5.04 -3.19 26.23
CA SER A 103 -3.89 -2.58 26.90
C SER A 103 -3.39 -3.43 28.06
N ARG A 104 -2.16 -3.93 27.94
CA ARG A 104 -1.45 -4.60 29.04
C ARG A 104 -1.27 -3.69 30.25
N SER A 105 -1.05 -2.39 30.02
CA SER A 105 -0.76 -1.41 31.08
C SER A 105 -1.95 -1.12 32.00
N THR A 106 -3.16 -1.13 31.44
CA THR A 106 -4.42 -0.90 32.20
C THR A 106 -5.20 -2.18 32.42
N ASN A 107 -4.76 -3.32 31.87
CA ASN A 107 -5.46 -4.60 31.85
C ASN A 107 -6.92 -4.45 31.41
N THR A 108 -7.13 -3.73 30.31
CA THR A 108 -8.44 -3.35 29.80
C THR A 108 -8.51 -3.60 28.30
N VAL A 109 -9.58 -4.24 27.86
CA VAL A 109 -10.01 -4.30 26.47
C VAL A 109 -10.93 -3.11 26.23
N TYR A 110 -10.48 -2.17 25.41
CA TYR A 110 -11.30 -1.08 24.92
C TYR A 110 -12.05 -1.54 23.68
N VAL A 111 -13.36 -1.31 23.63
CA VAL A 111 -14.24 -1.80 22.57
C VAL A 111 -14.90 -0.61 21.89
N SER A 112 -14.82 -0.53 20.57
CA SER A 112 -15.50 0.51 19.81
C SER A 112 -17.02 0.38 19.96
N ALA A 113 -17.70 1.49 20.20
CA ALA A 113 -19.16 1.54 20.18
C ALA A 113 -19.75 1.14 18.83
N ASP A 114 -18.97 1.23 17.75
CA ASP A 114 -19.38 0.86 16.40
C ASP A 114 -19.40 -0.66 16.22
N LEU A 115 -18.41 -1.37 16.80
CA LEU A 115 -18.40 -2.84 16.81
C LEU A 115 -19.67 -3.44 17.42
N LEU A 116 -20.28 -2.76 18.41
CA LEU A 116 -21.51 -3.23 19.05
C LEU A 116 -22.74 -3.23 18.13
N ARG A 117 -22.65 -2.61 16.95
CA ARG A 117 -23.71 -2.61 15.94
C ARG A 117 -23.53 -3.69 14.87
N GLU A 118 -22.40 -4.38 14.90
CA GLU A 118 -22.03 -5.42 13.95
C GLU A 118 -22.66 -6.77 14.27
N ASP A 119 -22.50 -7.71 13.35
CA ASP A 119 -22.96 -9.09 13.54
C ASP A 119 -22.30 -9.74 14.76
N SER A 120 -23.09 -10.53 15.50
CA SER A 120 -22.63 -11.18 16.74
C SER A 120 -21.43 -12.11 16.55
N SER A 121 -21.24 -12.66 15.35
CA SER A 121 -20.04 -13.42 15.00
C SER A 121 -18.79 -12.54 14.95
N LEU A 122 -18.86 -11.36 14.33
CA LEU A 122 -17.73 -10.43 14.28
C LEU A 122 -17.38 -9.94 15.69
N ILE A 123 -18.38 -9.56 16.49
CA ILE A 123 -18.18 -9.18 17.89
C ILE A 123 -17.47 -10.29 18.68
N LYS A 124 -17.91 -11.54 18.48
CA LYS A 124 -17.30 -12.71 19.14
C LYS A 124 -15.84 -12.90 18.72
N ASP A 125 -15.56 -12.83 17.42
CA ASP A 125 -14.23 -13.03 16.87
C ASP A 125 -13.25 -11.99 17.41
N VAL A 126 -13.63 -10.71 17.33
CA VAL A 126 -12.82 -9.59 17.84
C VAL A 126 -12.57 -9.70 19.33
N LEU A 127 -13.60 -9.96 20.14
CA LEU A 127 -13.40 -10.06 21.59
C LEU A 127 -12.58 -11.29 22.01
N LEU A 128 -12.63 -12.40 21.26
CA LEU A 128 -11.77 -13.56 21.52
C LEU A 128 -10.30 -13.28 21.19
N GLU A 129 -10.04 -12.45 20.19
CA GLU A 129 -8.71 -11.99 19.81
C GLU A 129 -8.09 -11.12 20.92
N GLU A 130 -8.85 -10.14 21.43
CA GLU A 130 -8.42 -9.33 22.57
C GLU A 130 -8.21 -10.14 23.87
N ILE A 131 -8.99 -11.22 24.05
CA ILE A 131 -8.76 -12.17 25.14
C ILE A 131 -7.48 -12.96 24.90
N GLY A 132 -7.12 -13.25 23.65
CA GLY A 132 -5.85 -13.87 23.27
C GLY A 132 -4.64 -13.02 23.67
N HIS A 133 -4.62 -11.73 23.30
CA HIS A 133 -3.56 -10.80 23.73
C HIS A 133 -3.49 -10.69 25.26
N PHE A 134 -4.64 -10.69 25.94
CA PHE A 134 -4.65 -10.78 27.40
C PHE A 134 -3.97 -12.05 27.91
N ILE A 135 -4.30 -13.23 27.37
CA ILE A 135 -3.68 -14.50 27.79
C ILE A 135 -2.17 -14.43 27.60
N ASP A 136 -1.71 -13.98 26.43
CA ASP A 136 -0.29 -13.84 26.11
C ASP A 136 0.42 -13.03 27.19
N SER A 137 -0.11 -11.84 27.48
CA SER A 137 0.44 -10.93 28.50
C SER A 137 0.52 -11.53 29.91
N GLN A 138 -0.34 -12.54 30.22
CA GLN A 138 -0.33 -13.24 31.49
C GLN A 138 0.72 -14.34 31.52
N ILE A 139 0.82 -15.14 30.47
CA ILE A 139 1.61 -16.38 30.46
C ILE A 139 3.04 -16.16 29.97
N ASN A 140 3.25 -15.18 29.09
CA ASN A 140 4.55 -14.80 28.54
C ASN A 140 5.14 -13.59 29.27
N GLN A 141 6.47 -13.49 29.27
CA GLN A 141 7.18 -12.33 29.84
C GLN A 141 7.21 -11.20 28.82
N GLU A 142 7.77 -11.52 27.66
CA GLU A 142 7.75 -10.71 26.45
C GLU A 142 6.56 -11.08 25.60
N ASP A 143 6.06 -10.11 24.85
CA ASP A 143 4.98 -10.30 23.91
C ASP A 143 5.33 -11.31 22.81
N SER A 144 4.36 -12.13 22.42
CA SER A 144 4.54 -13.07 21.31
C SER A 144 4.60 -12.29 19.99
N ARG A 145 5.45 -12.73 19.06
CA ARG A 145 5.53 -12.08 17.74
C ARG A 145 4.31 -12.43 16.89
N GLY A 146 3.77 -11.44 16.18
CA GLY A 146 2.63 -11.64 15.30
C GLY A 146 1.36 -11.13 15.93
N ASP A 147 0.23 -11.51 15.34
CA ASP A 147 -1.10 -11.33 15.91
C ASP A 147 -1.53 -12.66 16.59
N GLU A 148 -0.95 -12.91 17.77
CA GLU A 148 -1.22 -14.11 18.57
C GLU A 148 -2.66 -14.16 19.08
N GLY A 149 -3.27 -12.98 19.28
CA GLY A 149 -4.69 -12.83 19.58
C GLY A 149 -5.56 -13.47 18.51
N LYS A 150 -5.32 -13.17 17.23
CA LYS A 150 -6.08 -13.74 16.11
C LYS A 150 -5.89 -15.23 15.97
N ILE A 151 -4.64 -15.68 16.11
CA ILE A 151 -4.32 -17.11 16.06
C ILE A 151 -5.10 -17.84 17.16
N PHE A 152 -5.10 -17.31 18.38
CA PHE A 152 -5.89 -17.86 19.49
C PHE A 152 -7.39 -17.85 19.18
N ALA A 153 -7.94 -16.73 18.69
CA ALA A 153 -9.37 -16.58 18.38
C ALA A 153 -9.85 -17.59 17.32
N LYS A 154 -9.01 -17.95 16.35
CA LYS A 154 -9.30 -18.99 15.36
C LYS A 154 -9.30 -20.38 16.01
N ILE A 155 -8.26 -20.69 16.78
CA ILE A 155 -8.06 -22.00 17.42
C ILE A 155 -9.17 -22.31 18.42
N VAL A 156 -9.50 -21.35 19.30
CA VAL A 156 -10.49 -21.53 20.36
C VAL A 156 -11.90 -21.79 19.81
N GLN A 157 -12.14 -21.33 18.57
CA GLN A 157 -13.38 -21.56 17.83
C GLN A 157 -13.36 -22.82 16.96
N GLY A 158 -12.26 -23.56 16.95
CA GLY A 158 -12.08 -24.78 16.16
C GLY A 158 -11.89 -24.53 14.66
N LEU A 159 -11.50 -23.32 14.27
CA LEU A 159 -11.17 -22.97 12.89
C LEU A 159 -9.78 -23.51 12.53
N THR A 160 -9.62 -24.00 11.30
CA THR A 160 -8.33 -24.49 10.81
C THR A 160 -7.56 -23.34 10.18
N LEU A 161 -6.33 -23.13 10.63
CA LEU A 161 -5.38 -22.21 10.01
C LEU A 161 -4.57 -22.95 8.95
N SER A 162 -4.52 -22.42 7.74
CA SER A 162 -3.58 -22.92 6.74
C SER A 162 -2.14 -22.52 7.09
N GLU A 163 -1.13 -23.24 6.60
CA GLU A 163 0.26 -22.86 6.87
C GLU A 163 0.60 -21.44 6.37
N PRO A 164 0.20 -21.00 5.16
CA PRO A 164 0.42 -19.62 4.73
C PRO A 164 -0.26 -18.58 5.63
N GLU A 165 -1.50 -18.83 6.03
CA GLU A 165 -2.26 -17.94 6.93
C GLU A 165 -1.60 -17.85 8.31
N LEU A 166 -1.12 -18.96 8.86
CA LEU A 166 -0.41 -18.97 10.14
C LEU A 166 0.91 -18.20 10.07
N GLN A 167 1.70 -18.38 9.01
CA GLN A 167 2.95 -17.65 8.83
C GLN A 167 2.70 -16.15 8.67
N GLN A 168 1.64 -15.78 7.97
CA GLN A 168 1.22 -14.40 7.82
C GLN A 168 0.84 -13.76 9.16
N LEU A 169 -0.02 -14.40 9.94
CA LEU A 169 -0.40 -13.89 11.28
C LEU A 169 0.81 -13.78 12.21
N LYS A 170 1.76 -14.73 12.14
CA LYS A 170 3.02 -14.67 12.91
C LYS A 170 3.98 -13.54 12.49
N SER A 171 3.73 -12.91 11.35
CA SER A 171 4.50 -11.77 10.85
C SER A 171 3.77 -10.44 10.99
N ALA A 172 2.51 -10.46 11.45
CA ALA A 172 1.73 -9.26 11.69
C ALA A 172 2.28 -8.45 12.87
N ASP A 173 1.95 -7.17 12.90
CA ASP A 173 2.22 -6.25 14.00
C ASP A 173 0.98 -5.37 14.13
N ASP A 174 0.17 -5.66 15.15
CA ASP A 174 -1.09 -4.98 15.46
C ASP A 174 -0.97 -4.01 16.65
N VAL A 175 0.27 -3.70 17.05
CA VAL A 175 0.57 -2.71 18.07
C VAL A 175 0.27 -1.30 17.55
N ILE A 176 -0.61 -0.60 18.24
CA ILE A 176 -0.94 0.81 17.97
C ILE A 176 -0.84 1.66 19.23
N ASN A 177 -0.75 2.98 19.03
CA ASN A 177 -0.88 3.96 20.10
C ASN A 177 -2.25 4.64 20.03
N ILE A 178 -3.06 4.51 21.08
CA ILE A 178 -4.36 5.17 21.22
C ILE A 178 -4.31 6.23 22.31
N THR A 179 -5.26 7.17 22.31
CA THR A 179 -5.34 8.21 23.35
C THR A 179 -6.66 8.11 24.11
N ILE A 180 -6.59 7.63 25.36
CA ILE A 180 -7.75 7.51 26.25
C ILE A 180 -7.64 8.55 27.36
N ASP A 181 -8.65 9.41 27.49
CA ASP A 181 -8.73 10.44 28.53
C ASP A 181 -7.45 11.32 28.63
N GLY A 182 -6.79 11.56 27.49
CA GLY A 182 -5.56 12.36 27.39
C GLY A 182 -4.27 11.61 27.71
N GLN A 183 -4.30 10.29 27.89
CA GLN A 183 -3.12 9.44 28.06
C GLN A 183 -2.90 8.60 26.80
N THR A 184 -1.67 8.60 26.28
CA THR A 184 -1.26 7.70 25.20
C THR A 184 -0.99 6.31 25.75
N LEU A 185 -1.64 5.31 25.20
CA LEU A 185 -1.51 3.90 25.56
C LEU A 185 -1.07 3.11 24.33
N GLU A 186 -0.04 2.28 24.50
CA GLU A 186 0.30 1.21 23.56
C GLU A 186 -0.65 0.02 23.81
N VAL A 187 -1.22 -0.50 22.73
CA VAL A 187 -2.25 -1.55 22.74
C VAL A 187 -2.08 -2.48 21.55
N GLU A 188 -2.40 -3.77 21.74
CA GLU A 188 -2.69 -4.69 20.64
C GLU A 188 -4.11 -4.41 20.17
N ALA A 189 -4.37 -4.38 18.86
CA ALA A 189 -5.64 -3.89 18.36
C ALA A 189 -6.17 -4.65 17.16
N ASN A 190 -7.38 -5.20 17.31
CA ASN A 190 -8.14 -5.63 16.16
C ASN A 190 -8.51 -4.44 15.26
N THR A 191 -7.87 -4.41 14.10
CA THR A 191 -8.07 -3.44 13.03
C THR A 191 -8.38 -4.17 11.73
N ASP A 192 -9.10 -3.51 10.82
CA ASP A 192 -9.40 -4.04 9.50
C ASP A 192 -8.90 -3.03 8.46
N PRO A 193 -7.96 -3.41 7.58
CA PRO A 193 -7.50 -2.53 6.52
C PRO A 193 -8.65 -1.95 5.69
N ALA A 194 -9.75 -2.69 5.52
CA ALA A 194 -10.91 -2.20 4.78
C ALA A 194 -11.53 -0.95 5.42
N ASP A 195 -11.49 -0.83 6.75
CA ASP A 195 -12.00 0.33 7.47
C ASP A 195 -11.15 1.59 7.16
N ASN A 196 -9.90 1.41 6.74
CA ASN A 196 -8.98 2.49 6.38
C ASN A 196 -9.10 2.96 4.92
N LEU A 197 -9.79 2.23 4.04
CA LEU A 197 -10.00 2.61 2.64
C LEU A 197 -10.69 3.98 2.50
N GLN A 198 -11.46 4.39 3.51
CA GLN A 198 -12.10 5.71 3.57
C GLN A 198 -11.12 6.89 3.57
N PHE A 199 -9.84 6.67 3.91
CA PHE A 199 -8.83 7.71 3.94
C PHE A 199 -8.21 7.99 2.58
N LEU A 200 -8.26 7.02 1.65
CA LEU A 200 -7.63 7.14 0.32
C LEU A 200 -8.02 8.41 -0.44
N PRO A 201 -9.33 8.78 -0.58
CA PRO A 201 -9.71 9.97 -1.34
C PRO A 201 -9.04 11.26 -0.82
N GLY A 202 -8.84 11.37 0.50
CA GLY A 202 -8.22 12.55 1.13
C GLY A 202 -6.70 12.63 0.97
N LYS A 203 -6.06 11.56 0.49
CA LYS A 203 -4.60 11.37 0.55
C LYS A 203 -3.94 11.12 -0.79
N ILE A 204 -4.71 10.84 -1.84
CA ILE A 204 -4.20 10.73 -3.21
C ILE A 204 -3.36 11.94 -3.63
N THR A 205 -3.82 13.16 -3.39
CA THR A 205 -3.05 14.36 -3.78
C THR A 205 -1.68 14.39 -3.09
N ASP A 206 -1.60 14.02 -1.82
CA ASP A 206 -0.34 14.03 -1.10
C ASP A 206 0.62 12.90 -1.57
N LEU A 207 0.09 11.73 -1.92
CA LEU A 207 0.85 10.64 -2.53
C LEU A 207 1.47 11.09 -3.87
N PHE A 208 0.66 11.65 -4.76
CA PHE A 208 1.13 12.13 -6.06
C PHE A 208 2.03 13.37 -5.94
N ASN A 209 1.84 14.23 -4.93
CA ASN A 209 2.78 15.29 -4.60
C ASN A 209 4.18 14.76 -4.24
N SER A 210 4.23 13.66 -3.49
CA SER A 210 5.49 13.01 -3.13
C SER A 210 6.19 12.46 -4.38
N ILE A 211 5.48 11.67 -5.19
CA ILE A 211 5.98 11.14 -6.48
C ILE A 211 6.50 12.27 -7.37
N ARG A 212 5.72 13.35 -7.54
CA ARG A 212 6.09 14.50 -8.36
C ARG A 212 7.37 15.15 -7.88
N THR A 213 7.48 15.43 -6.59
CA THR A 213 8.65 16.10 -6.01
C THR A 213 9.93 15.31 -6.29
N ILE A 214 9.89 13.98 -6.13
CA ILE A 214 11.04 13.12 -6.35
C ILE A 214 11.39 13.06 -7.84
N LEU A 215 10.40 12.94 -8.72
CA LEU A 215 10.61 12.95 -10.18
C LEU A 215 11.19 14.29 -10.65
N GLU A 216 10.71 15.43 -10.16
CA GLU A 216 11.23 16.76 -10.50
C GLU A 216 12.72 16.92 -10.15
N GLN A 217 13.16 16.31 -9.05
CA GLN A 217 14.54 16.37 -8.58
C GLN A 217 15.47 15.41 -9.33
N ASN A 218 14.96 14.26 -9.80
CA ASN A 218 15.80 13.17 -10.32
C ASN A 218 15.72 12.98 -11.84
N ILE A 219 14.69 13.51 -12.53
CA ILE A 219 14.66 13.47 -13.99
C ILE A 219 15.82 14.33 -14.52
N PRO A 220 16.68 13.75 -15.39
CA PRO A 220 17.82 14.44 -15.98
C PRO A 220 17.39 15.74 -16.66
N ASP A 221 18.20 16.78 -16.47
CA ASP A 221 18.07 17.98 -17.29
C ASP A 221 18.44 17.62 -18.74
N THR A 222 17.51 17.88 -19.65
CA THR A 222 17.69 17.68 -21.08
C THR A 222 18.24 18.92 -21.78
N ALA A 223 18.76 19.88 -21.02
CA ALA A 223 19.54 20.99 -21.53
C ALA A 223 20.82 20.52 -22.25
N ASN A 224 21.17 21.19 -23.34
CA ASN A 224 22.35 20.97 -24.16
C ASN A 224 22.45 19.56 -24.78
N LEU A 225 21.33 18.91 -25.05
CA LEU A 225 21.34 17.66 -25.81
C LEU A 225 21.95 17.92 -27.21
N PRO A 226 22.77 16.99 -27.75
CA PRO A 226 23.27 17.11 -29.11
C PRO A 226 22.13 17.33 -30.11
N ILE A 227 22.33 18.24 -31.07
CA ILE A 227 21.39 18.56 -32.17
C ILE A 227 20.14 19.35 -31.76
N VAL A 228 19.53 19.03 -30.61
CA VAL A 228 18.27 19.68 -30.16
C VAL A 228 18.46 20.70 -29.03
N GLY A 229 19.65 20.80 -28.45
CA GLY A 229 19.95 21.78 -27.40
C GLY A 229 18.99 21.66 -26.22
N ASP A 230 18.42 22.79 -25.81
CA ASP A 230 17.44 22.89 -24.71
C ASP A 230 15.97 22.75 -25.18
N LYS A 231 15.73 22.32 -26.43
CA LYS A 231 14.38 22.30 -27.03
C LYS A 231 13.53 21.10 -26.63
N PHE A 232 14.13 20.08 -26.02
CA PHE A 232 13.41 18.94 -25.48
C PHE A 232 13.27 19.11 -23.96
N ASP A 233 12.04 19.18 -23.48
CA ASP A 233 11.72 19.26 -22.05
C ASP A 233 11.04 17.98 -21.59
N LEU A 234 11.85 16.96 -21.25
CA LEU A 234 11.34 15.68 -20.75
C LEU A 234 10.65 15.88 -19.39
N LYS A 235 11.24 16.71 -18.54
CA LYS A 235 10.78 16.93 -17.16
C LYS A 235 9.34 17.44 -17.15
N SER A 236 9.04 18.53 -17.86
CA SER A 236 7.68 19.08 -17.87
C SER A 236 6.65 18.08 -18.40
N ARG A 237 6.98 17.31 -19.44
CA ARG A 237 6.08 16.28 -20.01
C ARG A 237 5.77 15.17 -19.02
N VAL A 238 6.75 14.73 -18.25
CA VAL A 238 6.56 13.72 -17.21
C VAL A 238 5.69 14.27 -16.08
N ILE A 239 5.94 15.50 -15.63
CA ILE A 239 5.15 16.11 -14.57
C ILE A 239 3.70 16.34 -15.02
N GLU A 240 3.48 16.76 -16.27
CA GLU A 240 2.14 16.85 -16.86
C GLU A 240 1.42 15.49 -16.88
N PHE A 241 2.11 14.41 -17.25
CA PHE A 241 1.55 13.06 -17.21
C PHE A 241 1.16 12.64 -15.79
N VAL A 242 2.04 12.83 -14.80
CA VAL A 242 1.73 12.52 -13.39
C VAL A 242 0.56 13.35 -12.87
N ASN A 243 0.47 14.63 -13.25
CA ASN A 243 -0.67 15.50 -12.93
C ASN A 243 -1.99 14.98 -13.53
N GLN A 244 -1.94 14.46 -14.75
CA GLN A 244 -3.09 13.85 -15.40
C GLN A 244 -3.55 12.61 -14.61
N VAL A 245 -2.63 11.70 -14.27
CA VAL A 245 -2.95 10.49 -13.48
C VAL A 245 -3.60 10.86 -12.14
N GLU A 246 -3.01 11.81 -11.40
CA GLU A 246 -3.59 12.28 -10.13
C GLU A 246 -5.01 12.82 -10.33
N THR A 247 -5.20 13.67 -11.35
CA THR A 247 -6.49 14.34 -11.62
C THR A 247 -7.58 13.32 -11.91
N GLU A 248 -7.28 12.33 -12.76
CA GLU A 248 -8.25 11.30 -13.14
C GLU A 248 -8.65 10.43 -11.93
N ILE A 249 -7.67 9.93 -11.18
CA ILE A 249 -7.91 9.11 -9.98
C ILE A 249 -8.72 9.89 -8.94
N LYS A 250 -8.27 11.10 -8.60
CA LYS A 250 -8.90 11.95 -7.59
C LYS A 250 -10.37 12.23 -7.95
N SER A 251 -10.63 12.58 -9.22
CA SER A 251 -11.97 12.92 -9.68
C SER A 251 -12.98 11.77 -9.49
N LYS A 252 -12.54 10.51 -9.59
CA LYS A 252 -13.39 9.34 -9.38
C LYS A 252 -13.53 9.00 -7.90
N LEU A 253 -12.43 8.98 -7.15
CA LEU A 253 -12.46 8.60 -5.73
C LEU A 253 -13.26 9.58 -4.87
N GLU A 254 -13.25 10.88 -5.18
CA GLU A 254 -14.06 11.88 -4.45
C GLU A 254 -15.58 11.71 -4.65
N THR A 255 -16.01 10.92 -5.65
CA THR A 255 -17.43 10.70 -5.96
C THR A 255 -18.02 9.43 -5.35
N LEU A 256 -17.20 8.65 -4.65
CA LEU A 256 -17.61 7.37 -4.09
C LEU A 256 -18.65 7.52 -2.97
N GLN A 257 -19.62 6.61 -2.94
CA GLN A 257 -20.64 6.53 -1.88
C GLN A 257 -20.26 5.52 -0.78
N ASP A 258 -19.39 4.58 -1.12
CA ASP A 258 -18.80 3.59 -0.24
C ASP A 258 -17.34 3.35 -0.66
N ASN A 259 -16.55 2.84 0.28
CA ASN A 259 -15.11 2.61 0.08
C ASN A 259 -14.79 1.11 0.02
N ALA A 260 -15.73 0.28 -0.45
CA ALA A 260 -15.46 -1.14 -0.63
C ALA A 260 -14.34 -1.35 -1.67
N VAL A 261 -13.56 -2.43 -1.51
CA VAL A 261 -12.42 -2.72 -2.38
C VAL A 261 -12.81 -2.74 -3.86
N ASP A 262 -13.88 -3.46 -4.21
CA ASP A 262 -14.35 -3.56 -5.59
C ASP A 262 -14.86 -2.21 -6.14
N THR A 263 -15.47 -1.39 -5.29
CA THR A 263 -15.93 -0.04 -5.65
C THR A 263 -14.75 0.87 -6.01
N ILE A 264 -13.70 0.87 -5.17
CA ILE A 264 -12.48 1.64 -5.42
C ILE A 264 -11.77 1.12 -6.68
N ARG A 265 -11.63 -0.20 -6.81
CA ARG A 265 -11.01 -0.82 -7.99
C ARG A 265 -11.71 -0.42 -9.28
N GLN A 266 -13.05 -0.46 -9.30
CA GLN A 266 -13.84 -0.04 -10.46
C GLN A 266 -13.66 1.45 -10.74
N ALA A 267 -13.62 2.30 -9.71
CA ALA A 267 -13.42 3.74 -9.86
C ALA A 267 -12.04 4.07 -10.47
N LEU A 268 -11.00 3.36 -10.04
CA LEU A 268 -9.66 3.49 -10.63
C LEU A 268 -9.66 3.03 -12.11
N PHE A 269 -10.33 1.91 -12.42
CA PHE A 269 -10.41 1.41 -13.79
C PHE A 269 -11.13 2.42 -14.69
N ASP A 270 -12.28 2.91 -14.26
CA ASP A 270 -13.06 3.91 -14.99
C ASP A 270 -12.29 5.23 -15.18
N ALA A 271 -11.45 5.62 -14.21
CA ALA A 271 -10.57 6.79 -14.33
C ALA A 271 -9.53 6.57 -15.43
N LEU A 272 -8.69 5.55 -15.26
CA LEU A 272 -7.47 5.37 -16.03
C LEU A 272 -7.76 4.86 -17.44
N ASN A 273 -8.68 3.91 -17.60
CA ASN A 273 -9.12 3.43 -18.90
C ASN A 273 -9.95 4.51 -19.63
N GLY A 274 -10.78 5.26 -18.89
CA GLY A 274 -11.55 6.38 -19.45
C GLY A 274 -10.67 7.49 -20.03
N ALA A 275 -9.51 7.73 -19.42
CA ALA A 275 -8.48 8.65 -19.90
C ALA A 275 -7.55 8.04 -20.97
N GLY A 276 -7.65 6.74 -21.23
CA GLY A 276 -6.80 6.04 -22.20
C GLY A 276 -5.33 5.92 -21.78
N ILE A 277 -5.07 5.96 -20.47
CA ILE A 277 -3.72 5.91 -19.90
C ILE A 277 -3.42 4.61 -19.15
N LEU A 278 -4.41 3.75 -18.89
CA LEU A 278 -4.19 2.42 -18.31
C LEU A 278 -3.48 1.53 -19.32
N LEU A 279 -2.47 0.78 -18.86
CA LEU A 279 -1.76 -0.21 -19.67
C LEU A 279 -2.25 -1.62 -19.34
N ASP A 280 -2.24 -2.47 -20.35
CA ASP A 280 -2.40 -3.92 -20.20
C ASP A 280 -1.17 -4.50 -19.47
N SER A 281 -1.39 -4.98 -18.25
CA SER A 281 -0.38 -5.40 -17.28
C SER A 281 -0.67 -6.75 -16.61
N ASP A 282 -1.88 -7.30 -16.76
CA ASP A 282 -2.19 -8.65 -16.26
C ASP A 282 -1.95 -9.75 -17.31
N ASP A 283 -2.17 -9.47 -18.59
CA ASP A 283 -1.98 -10.41 -19.70
C ASP A 283 -1.51 -9.75 -21.01
N GLU A 284 -0.28 -9.23 -21.01
CA GLU A 284 0.34 -8.51 -22.15
C GLU A 284 -0.06 -9.05 -23.56
N GLY A 285 -0.81 -8.22 -24.29
CA GLY A 285 -1.25 -8.46 -25.66
C GLY A 285 -2.76 -8.68 -25.80
N ASP A 286 -3.52 -8.66 -24.71
CA ASP A 286 -4.98 -8.75 -24.68
C ASP A 286 -5.63 -7.35 -24.55
N ASP A 287 -6.96 -7.32 -24.40
CA ASP A 287 -7.73 -6.08 -24.27
C ASP A 287 -7.69 -5.58 -22.81
N ILE A 288 -7.42 -4.28 -22.61
CA ILE A 288 -7.44 -3.62 -21.30
C ILE A 288 -8.74 -3.96 -20.54
N SER A 289 -8.60 -4.44 -19.31
CA SER A 289 -9.68 -4.92 -18.46
C SER A 289 -9.52 -4.48 -17.00
N ILE A 290 -10.53 -4.71 -16.17
CA ILE A 290 -10.44 -4.38 -14.73
C ILE A 290 -9.35 -5.19 -14.01
N ASN A 291 -8.87 -6.30 -14.61
CA ASN A 291 -7.80 -7.12 -14.05
C ASN A 291 -6.41 -6.47 -14.13
N ASP A 292 -6.25 -5.47 -14.98
CA ASP A 292 -5.07 -4.59 -15.02
C ASP A 292 -4.90 -3.77 -13.73
N ILE A 293 -5.98 -3.63 -12.95
CA ILE A 293 -5.91 -3.11 -11.59
C ILE A 293 -5.94 -4.27 -10.62
N LYS A 294 -4.75 -4.68 -10.16
CA LYS A 294 -4.56 -5.76 -9.21
C LYS A 294 -4.87 -5.28 -7.80
N THR A 295 -5.57 -6.10 -7.03
CA THR A 295 -5.91 -5.82 -5.62
C THR A 295 -5.28 -6.83 -4.67
N PRO A 296 -3.94 -6.82 -4.50
CA PRO A 296 -3.31 -7.68 -3.51
C PRO A 296 -3.82 -7.33 -2.12
N GLN A 297 -4.23 -8.36 -1.38
CA GLN A 297 -4.81 -8.24 -0.05
C GLN A 297 -4.17 -9.26 0.87
N ASP A 298 -3.93 -8.83 2.10
CA ASP A 298 -3.39 -9.62 3.18
C ASP A 298 -4.11 -9.22 4.48
N ALA A 299 -3.89 -9.90 5.61
CA ALA A 299 -4.59 -9.65 6.87
C ALA A 299 -4.43 -8.20 7.37
N ASN A 300 -3.34 -7.54 6.97
CA ASN A 300 -2.93 -6.23 7.45
C ASN A 300 -2.97 -5.17 6.36
N SER A 301 -3.26 -5.52 5.11
CA SER A 301 -3.27 -4.52 4.04
C SER A 301 -4.18 -4.84 2.86
N ILE A 302 -4.60 -3.78 2.17
CA ILE A 302 -5.28 -3.81 0.88
C ILE A 302 -4.55 -2.83 -0.03
N ALA A 303 -4.03 -3.31 -1.16
CA ALA A 303 -3.38 -2.44 -2.15
C ALA A 303 -4.12 -2.45 -3.50
N PHE A 304 -3.80 -1.44 -4.30
CA PHE A 304 -4.19 -1.28 -5.69
C PHE A 304 -2.92 -1.07 -6.50
N LYS A 305 -2.67 -1.94 -7.47
CA LYS A 305 -1.51 -1.89 -8.36
C LYS A 305 -1.95 -1.84 -9.80
N PHE A 306 -1.34 -0.94 -10.57
CA PHE A 306 -1.64 -0.76 -11.99
C PHE A 306 -0.47 -0.07 -12.69
N ASP A 307 -0.40 -0.25 -14.00
CA ASP A 307 0.55 0.44 -14.86
C ASP A 307 -0.17 1.48 -15.71
N VAL A 308 0.37 2.69 -15.77
CA VAL A 308 -0.12 3.76 -16.64
C VAL A 308 0.95 4.23 -17.61
N GLY A 309 0.54 4.72 -18.76
CA GLY A 309 1.46 5.28 -19.73
C GLY A 309 0.80 6.16 -20.79
N VAL A 310 1.62 6.97 -21.44
CA VAL A 310 1.22 7.82 -22.54
C VAL A 310 2.25 7.74 -23.66
N LYS A 311 1.77 7.81 -24.90
CA LYS A 311 2.60 7.98 -26.10
C LYS A 311 2.40 9.38 -26.62
N LEU A 312 3.51 10.11 -26.78
CA LEU A 312 3.54 11.48 -27.27
C LEU A 312 4.39 11.55 -28.53
N ASP A 313 3.99 12.39 -29.47
CA ASP A 313 4.74 12.59 -30.73
C ASP A 313 5.34 14.02 -30.76
N PRO A 314 6.37 14.32 -29.93
CA PRO A 314 6.93 15.66 -29.89
C PRO A 314 7.59 16.06 -31.23
N ASP A 315 7.31 17.29 -31.64
CA ASP A 315 7.99 17.97 -32.74
C ASP A 315 8.94 19.03 -32.16
N ILE A 316 10.24 18.81 -32.35
CA ILE A 316 11.32 19.53 -31.67
C ILE A 316 12.17 20.24 -32.72
N SER A 317 12.23 21.57 -32.67
CA SER A 317 13.12 22.33 -33.53
C SER A 317 14.59 22.05 -33.20
N LEU A 318 15.45 22.07 -34.22
CA LEU A 318 16.90 21.93 -34.04
C LEU A 318 17.50 23.16 -33.33
N ASP A 319 18.61 22.95 -32.64
CA ASP A 319 19.39 24.06 -32.08
C ASP A 319 20.09 24.83 -33.22
N GLU A 320 19.95 26.15 -33.20
CA GLU A 320 20.63 27.06 -34.12
C GLU A 320 22.17 27.04 -33.93
N ASN A 321 22.66 26.57 -32.78
CA ASN A 321 24.06 26.55 -32.39
C ASN A 321 24.61 25.13 -32.23
N LEU A 322 24.57 24.32 -33.30
CA LEU A 322 24.94 22.88 -33.30
C LEU A 322 26.45 22.59 -33.01
N GLY A 323 26.99 23.09 -31.89
CA GLY A 323 28.33 22.81 -31.38
C GLY A 323 29.49 23.43 -32.16
N SER A 324 29.23 24.28 -33.16
CA SER A 324 30.31 24.93 -33.90
C SER A 324 29.92 26.32 -34.43
N PRO A 325 30.01 27.37 -33.59
CA PRO A 325 29.72 28.75 -33.99
C PRO A 325 30.57 29.25 -35.19
N ASN A 326 31.55 28.46 -35.66
CA ASN A 326 32.45 28.77 -36.77
C ASN A 326 32.30 27.87 -38.02
N LEU A 327 31.38 26.88 -38.05
CA LEU A 327 31.16 26.03 -39.25
C LEU A 327 30.11 26.58 -40.22
N GLY A 328 29.39 27.66 -39.88
CA GLY A 328 28.45 28.32 -40.80
C GLY A 328 27.41 27.37 -41.43
N LEU A 329 26.94 26.37 -40.66
CA LEU A 329 25.86 25.46 -41.07
C LEU A 329 24.52 26.13 -40.77
N ASN A 330 23.61 26.12 -41.75
CA ASN A 330 22.23 26.59 -41.58
C ASN A 330 21.31 25.37 -41.67
N LEU A 331 20.62 25.09 -40.58
CA LEU A 331 19.81 23.88 -40.45
C LEU A 331 18.34 24.30 -40.55
N GLY A 332 17.66 23.80 -41.59
CA GLY A 332 16.20 23.82 -41.64
C GLY A 332 15.61 22.57 -41.00
N GLY A 333 14.32 22.57 -40.70
CA GLY A 333 13.56 21.42 -40.20
C GLY A 333 13.77 21.10 -38.71
N GLY A 334 13.48 19.86 -38.33
CA GLY A 334 13.31 19.48 -36.93
C GLY A 334 13.55 18.01 -36.66
N LEU A 335 13.21 17.63 -35.44
CA LEU A 335 13.25 16.28 -34.94
C LEU A 335 11.85 15.90 -34.48
N LYS A 336 11.25 14.95 -35.21
CA LYS A 336 10.02 14.30 -34.76
C LYS A 336 10.38 13.03 -34.04
N GLY A 337 9.76 12.78 -32.91
CA GLY A 337 10.00 11.53 -32.20
C GLY A 337 8.75 10.93 -31.60
N ASP A 338 8.92 9.69 -31.18
CA ASP A 338 7.97 8.93 -30.38
C ASP A 338 8.52 8.95 -28.94
N LEU A 339 7.72 9.45 -27.99
CA LEU A 339 8.04 9.49 -26.56
C LEU A 339 7.03 8.63 -25.80
N ASP A 340 7.50 7.48 -25.31
CA ASP A 340 6.75 6.61 -24.41
C ASP A 340 7.11 6.98 -22.96
N ILE A 341 6.10 7.33 -22.16
CA ILE A 341 6.25 7.53 -20.71
C ILE A 341 5.40 6.47 -20.00
N LYS A 342 5.98 5.79 -19.01
CA LYS A 342 5.31 4.78 -18.19
C LYS A 342 5.55 5.04 -16.72
N LEU A 343 4.53 4.77 -15.91
CA LEU A 343 4.58 4.80 -14.46
C LEU A 343 3.82 3.58 -13.91
N SER A 344 4.50 2.73 -13.15
CA SER A 344 3.89 1.69 -12.32
C SER A 344 3.56 2.30 -10.96
N VAL A 345 2.31 2.18 -10.54
CA VAL A 345 1.84 2.74 -9.26
C VAL A 345 1.24 1.62 -8.43
N GLY A 346 1.75 1.46 -7.21
CA GLY A 346 1.11 0.70 -6.15
C GLY A 346 0.84 1.60 -4.96
N PHE A 347 -0.39 1.63 -4.46
CA PHE A 347 -0.71 2.25 -3.17
C PHE A 347 -1.81 1.47 -2.48
N GLY A 348 -1.95 1.66 -1.17
CA GLY A 348 -2.93 0.92 -0.41
C GLY A 348 -3.14 1.44 0.98
N VAL A 349 -3.87 0.66 1.75
CA VAL A 349 -4.09 0.89 3.15
C VAL A 349 -3.60 -0.28 3.98
N ASP A 350 -2.95 0.02 5.10
CA ASP A 350 -2.60 -0.94 6.14
C ASP A 350 -3.70 -0.98 7.22
N ASN A 351 -3.53 -1.81 8.24
CA ASN A 351 -4.40 -1.95 9.40
C ASN A 351 -4.13 -0.89 10.51
N PHE A 352 -3.17 0.04 10.34
CA PHE A 352 -2.89 1.05 11.37
C PHE A 352 -4.07 1.99 11.63
N SER A 353 -4.26 2.33 12.91
CA SER A 353 -5.40 3.07 13.44
C SER A 353 -5.29 4.61 13.28
N ASN A 354 -4.60 5.12 12.26
CA ASN A 354 -4.66 6.55 11.96
C ASN A 354 -4.44 6.84 10.48
N ASP A 355 -5.22 7.79 9.94
CA ASP A 355 -5.17 8.29 8.56
C ASP A 355 -3.73 8.58 8.05
N GLN A 356 -2.82 8.98 8.94
CA GLN A 356 -1.44 9.33 8.56
C GLN A 356 -0.50 8.13 8.39
N ASN A 357 -0.79 6.98 8.99
CA ASN A 357 0.04 5.77 8.89
C ASN A 357 -0.70 4.60 8.22
N ALA A 358 -2.00 4.74 8.03
CA ALA A 358 -2.86 3.74 7.42
C ALA A 358 -2.71 3.66 5.90
N ILE A 359 -1.94 4.55 5.27
CA ILE A 359 -1.74 4.57 3.81
C ILE A 359 -0.28 4.35 3.49
N PHE A 360 -0.03 3.59 2.43
CA PHE A 360 1.31 3.37 1.91
C PHE A 360 1.37 3.54 0.39
N LEU A 361 2.56 3.87 -0.09
CA LEU A 361 3.01 3.68 -1.46
C LEU A 361 3.79 2.35 -1.51
N GLU A 362 3.61 1.57 -2.56
CA GLU A 362 4.37 0.34 -2.77
C GLU A 362 5.45 0.55 -3.83
N THR A 363 6.69 0.34 -3.41
CA THR A 363 7.91 0.52 -4.19
C THR A 363 8.63 -0.82 -4.41
N SER A 364 7.86 -1.91 -4.53
CA SER A 364 8.39 -3.26 -4.73
C SER A 364 8.61 -3.60 -6.21
N VAL A 365 8.25 -2.69 -7.12
CA VAL A 365 8.24 -2.94 -8.57
C VAL A 365 9.46 -2.28 -9.18
N ALA A 366 10.45 -3.08 -9.60
CA ALA A 366 11.64 -2.51 -10.24
C ALA A 366 11.28 -1.57 -11.41
N LYS A 367 11.87 -0.37 -11.40
CA LYS A 367 11.74 0.65 -12.46
C LYS A 367 10.31 1.17 -12.58
N GLU A 368 9.74 1.66 -11.48
CA GLU A 368 8.39 2.24 -11.49
C GLU A 368 8.25 3.34 -12.53
N PHE A 369 9.30 4.12 -12.79
CA PHE A 369 9.26 5.15 -13.81
C PHE A 369 10.14 4.80 -15.01
N GLN A 370 9.59 4.95 -16.22
CA GLN A 370 10.32 4.76 -17.47
C GLN A 370 9.93 5.82 -18.49
N ALA A 371 10.93 6.36 -19.19
CA ALA A 371 10.75 7.24 -20.33
C ALA A 371 11.67 6.82 -21.47
N LYS A 372 11.08 6.63 -22.66
CA LYS A 372 11.78 6.19 -23.86
C LYS A 372 11.47 7.11 -25.01
N PHE A 373 12.51 7.62 -25.65
CA PHE A 373 12.43 8.52 -26.78
C PHE A 373 13.10 7.93 -28.01
N VAL A 374 12.45 8.04 -29.17
CA VAL A 374 13.02 7.71 -30.48
C VAL A 374 12.72 8.84 -31.47
N GLY A 375 13.74 9.61 -31.85
CA GLY A 375 13.66 10.73 -32.76
C GLY A 375 14.24 10.45 -34.15
N LYS A 376 13.67 11.10 -35.16
CA LYS A 376 14.14 11.12 -36.55
C LYS A 376 14.30 12.57 -37.02
N LEU A 377 15.35 12.83 -37.78
CA LEU A 377 15.59 14.14 -38.39
C LEU A 377 14.77 14.27 -39.68
N VAL A 378 13.80 15.18 -39.69
CA VAL A 378 12.88 15.37 -40.81
C VAL A 378 12.62 16.84 -41.10
N ASP A 379 12.25 17.14 -42.34
CA ASP A 379 11.72 18.46 -42.70
C ASP A 379 10.21 18.59 -42.37
N ASP A 380 9.65 19.76 -42.63
CA ASP A 380 8.22 20.05 -42.40
C ASP A 380 7.27 19.13 -43.20
N SER A 381 7.78 18.46 -44.24
CA SER A 381 7.04 17.51 -45.10
C SER A 381 7.32 16.04 -44.74
N ASP A 382 7.91 15.78 -43.57
CA ASP A 382 8.25 14.45 -43.07
C ASP A 382 9.24 13.69 -43.96
N GLN A 383 10.04 14.43 -44.74
CA GLN A 383 11.10 13.86 -45.58
C GLN A 383 12.46 13.94 -44.88
N PRO A 384 13.45 13.11 -45.30
CA PRO A 384 14.78 13.16 -44.73
C PRO A 384 15.36 14.57 -44.81
N LEU A 385 15.89 15.04 -43.68
CA LEU A 385 16.36 16.39 -43.55
C LEU A 385 17.52 16.70 -44.51
N ILE A 386 17.48 17.85 -45.18
CA ILE A 386 18.61 18.38 -45.96
C ILE A 386 19.18 19.58 -45.21
N LEU A 387 20.47 19.51 -44.93
CA LEU A 387 21.24 20.53 -44.22
C LEU A 387 22.16 21.23 -45.21
N ASP A 388 22.14 22.56 -45.23
CA ASP A 388 23.03 23.33 -46.09
C ASP A 388 23.97 24.20 -45.25
N GLY A 389 25.21 24.36 -45.69
CA GLY A 389 26.19 25.11 -44.92
C GLY A 389 27.44 25.47 -45.68
N THR A 390 28.35 26.16 -44.99
CA THR A 390 29.61 26.60 -45.60
C THR A 390 30.83 26.26 -44.74
N LEU A 391 31.75 25.47 -45.27
CA LEU A 391 33.07 25.26 -44.65
C LEU A 391 34.11 26.14 -45.35
N GLY A 392 34.29 27.35 -44.84
CA GLY A 392 35.14 28.36 -45.47
C GLY A 392 34.51 28.86 -46.78
N PHE A 393 35.10 28.49 -47.92
CA PHE A 393 34.57 28.82 -49.26
C PHE A 393 33.80 27.66 -49.92
N LEU A 394 33.70 26.50 -49.24
CA LEU A 394 33.00 25.34 -49.77
C LEU A 394 31.54 25.39 -49.34
N GLN A 395 30.62 25.23 -50.29
CA GLN A 395 29.25 24.88 -49.97
C GLN A 395 29.17 23.39 -49.67
N ILE A 396 28.51 23.07 -48.56
CA ILE A 396 28.21 21.72 -48.10
C ILE A 396 26.70 21.57 -48.13
N GLU A 397 26.24 20.50 -48.77
CA GLU A 397 24.89 19.98 -48.60
C GLU A 397 25.02 18.62 -47.90
N ALA A 398 24.24 18.37 -46.85
CA ALA A 398 24.20 17.11 -46.13
C ALA A 398 22.77 16.58 -46.09
N THR A 399 22.52 15.45 -46.73
CA THR A 399 21.21 14.80 -46.68
C THR A 399 21.22 13.75 -45.58
N ASP A 400 20.23 13.78 -44.69
CA ASP A 400 19.96 12.71 -43.75
C ASP A 400 19.58 11.41 -44.48
N ARG A 401 20.13 10.29 -44.03
CA ARG A 401 19.82 8.94 -44.54
C ARG A 401 19.29 8.04 -43.44
N GLY A 402 18.34 8.56 -42.67
CA GLY A 402 17.69 7.83 -41.58
C GLY A 402 18.54 7.85 -40.32
N SER A 403 18.97 9.04 -39.89
CA SER A 403 19.51 9.20 -38.55
C SER A 403 18.44 8.88 -37.51
N ILE A 404 18.87 8.26 -36.41
CA ILE A 404 17.99 7.94 -35.28
C ILE A 404 18.65 8.47 -34.01
N LEU A 405 17.86 9.15 -33.20
CA LEU A 405 18.25 9.60 -31.87
C LEU A 405 17.42 8.83 -30.86
N THR A 406 18.06 8.21 -29.88
CA THR A 406 17.35 7.49 -28.81
C THR A 406 17.77 8.02 -27.46
N ALA A 407 16.81 8.16 -26.55
CA ALA A 407 17.08 8.42 -25.15
C ALA A 407 16.21 7.52 -24.28
N ASP A 408 16.84 6.75 -23.40
CA ASP A 408 16.14 5.87 -22.45
C ASP A 408 16.51 6.28 -21.03
N PHE A 409 15.50 6.38 -20.17
CA PHE A 409 15.62 6.65 -18.75
C PHE A 409 14.68 5.74 -17.97
N ALA A 410 15.17 5.20 -16.87
CA ALA A 410 14.37 4.43 -15.93
C ALA A 410 14.78 4.78 -14.50
N ALA A 411 13.81 4.77 -13.59
CA ALA A 411 14.03 5.08 -12.20
C ALA A 411 13.19 4.17 -11.31
N ASP A 412 13.82 3.69 -10.26
CA ASP A 412 13.19 2.94 -9.17
C ASP A 412 12.87 3.92 -8.04
N LEU A 413 11.64 3.90 -7.54
CA LEU A 413 11.30 4.59 -6.30
C LEU A 413 11.90 3.76 -5.16
N THR A 414 12.80 4.34 -4.38
CA THR A 414 13.46 3.64 -3.26
C THR A 414 13.41 4.49 -2.00
N LEU A 415 14.00 4.02 -0.90
CA LEU A 415 14.19 4.83 0.31
C LEU A 415 15.67 5.00 0.63
N GLU A 416 15.98 6.12 1.31
CA GLU A 416 17.30 6.36 1.91
C GLU A 416 17.70 5.19 2.85
N ALA A 417 18.98 4.85 2.90
CA ALA A 417 19.48 3.75 3.71
C ALA A 417 19.17 3.95 5.21
N GLY A 418 18.32 3.08 5.77
CA GLY A 418 17.89 3.13 7.18
C GLY A 418 16.45 3.61 7.39
N SER A 419 15.76 3.98 6.31
CA SER A 419 14.34 4.35 6.30
C SER A 419 13.42 3.12 6.40
N ASN A 420 12.21 3.31 6.94
CA ASN A 420 11.26 2.23 7.29
C ASN A 420 10.46 1.74 6.06
N VAL A 421 11.09 0.98 5.15
CA VAL A 421 10.37 0.09 4.22
C VAL A 421 10.01 -1.19 4.98
N ASP A 422 8.79 -1.68 4.84
CA ASP A 422 8.45 -3.00 5.37
C ASP A 422 9.04 -4.14 4.50
N GLY A 423 8.87 -5.40 4.94
CA GLY A 423 9.35 -6.56 4.20
C GLY A 423 8.71 -6.78 2.82
N ASN A 424 7.67 -6.00 2.48
CA ASN A 424 6.92 -6.08 1.23
C ASN A 424 7.22 -4.91 0.28
N GLY A 425 8.16 -4.02 0.62
CA GLY A 425 8.46 -2.86 -0.22
C GLY A 425 7.45 -1.73 -0.06
N ARG A 426 6.75 -1.62 1.08
CA ARG A 426 5.76 -0.56 1.32
C ARG A 426 6.37 0.59 2.12
N VAL A 427 6.14 1.79 1.65
CA VAL A 427 6.53 3.06 2.26
C VAL A 427 5.28 3.75 2.79
N ARG A 428 5.18 3.85 4.11
CA ARG A 428 4.03 4.52 4.76
C ARG A 428 4.05 6.03 4.52
N PHE A 429 2.87 6.61 4.55
CA PHE A 429 2.62 8.01 4.22
C PHE A 429 3.48 9.01 5.03
N ASN A 430 3.68 8.76 6.32
CA ASN A 430 4.54 9.57 7.19
C ASN A 430 6.04 9.53 6.85
N ASN A 431 6.47 8.56 6.04
CA ASN A 431 7.85 8.38 5.60
C ASN A 431 8.05 8.77 4.13
N LEU A 432 7.02 9.29 3.45
CA LEU A 432 7.16 9.68 2.03
C LEU A 432 8.20 10.78 1.80
N GLU A 433 8.49 11.61 2.81
CA GLU A 433 9.57 12.59 2.74
C GLU A 433 10.97 11.96 2.61
N SER A 434 11.12 10.67 2.95
CA SER A 434 12.37 9.90 2.83
C SER A 434 12.50 9.10 1.54
N LEU A 435 11.53 9.24 0.63
CA LEU A 435 11.59 8.61 -0.69
C LEU A 435 12.73 9.20 -1.53
N GLU A 436 13.49 8.31 -2.15
CA GLU A 436 14.56 8.60 -3.09
C GLU A 436 14.26 7.94 -4.43
N ILE A 437 15.08 8.25 -5.44
CA ILE A 437 15.08 7.52 -6.71
C ILE A 437 16.45 6.88 -6.90
N ASP A 438 16.46 5.59 -7.19
CA ASP A 438 17.61 4.92 -7.81
C ASP A 438 17.42 4.96 -9.32
N ALA A 439 18.04 5.95 -9.97
CA ALA A 439 17.91 6.17 -11.40
C ALA A 439 19.02 5.47 -12.19
N ASP A 440 18.62 4.75 -13.24
CA ASP A 440 19.54 4.37 -14.30
C ASP A 440 20.10 5.65 -14.95
N PRO A 441 21.41 5.71 -15.30
CA PRO A 441 21.94 6.83 -16.06
C PRO A 441 21.17 7.03 -17.36
N LEU A 442 20.85 8.28 -17.70
CA LEU A 442 20.26 8.59 -19.01
C LEU A 442 21.17 8.09 -20.13
N THR A 443 20.69 7.12 -20.90
CA THR A 443 21.42 6.63 -22.07
C THR A 443 20.94 7.40 -23.30
N VAL A 444 21.81 8.25 -23.85
CA VAL A 444 21.55 8.99 -25.10
C VAL A 444 22.45 8.43 -26.20
N GLU A 445 21.85 8.02 -27.31
CA GLU A 445 22.56 7.59 -28.51
C GLU A 445 22.05 8.37 -29.72
N ALA A 446 22.99 8.76 -30.59
CA ALA A 446 22.69 9.44 -31.84
C ALA A 446 23.45 8.75 -32.97
N ASP A 447 22.74 7.93 -33.76
CA ASP A 447 23.26 7.32 -34.97
C ASP A 447 23.04 8.26 -36.15
N ILE A 448 24.00 9.17 -36.35
CA ILE A 448 23.91 10.23 -37.35
C ILE A 448 24.44 9.75 -38.71
N LYS A 449 23.55 9.71 -39.70
CA LYS A 449 23.79 9.21 -41.07
C LYS A 449 23.64 10.33 -42.09
N LEU A 450 24.66 11.18 -42.20
CA LEU A 450 24.68 12.28 -43.17
C LEU A 450 25.43 11.90 -44.45
N PHE A 451 24.80 12.12 -45.61
CA PHE A 451 25.44 12.05 -46.92
C PHE A 451 25.90 13.44 -47.35
N LEU A 452 27.21 13.66 -47.42
CA LEU A 452 27.79 14.96 -47.75
C LEU A 452 28.05 15.12 -49.27
N ALA A 453 27.52 16.19 -49.85
CA ALA A 453 27.84 16.68 -51.18
C ALA A 453 28.63 18.00 -51.08
N LEU A 454 29.77 18.05 -51.78
CA LEU A 454 30.64 19.23 -51.82
C LEU A 454 30.48 19.96 -53.16
N HIS A 455 30.11 21.24 -53.08
CA HIS A 455 29.98 22.09 -54.25
C HIS A 455 31.08 23.15 -54.26
N LYS A 456 31.72 23.31 -55.42
CA LYS A 456 32.73 24.35 -55.64
C LYS A 456 32.00 25.67 -55.85
N CYS A 457 32.22 26.67 -55.00
CA CYS A 457 31.71 28.02 -55.27
C CYS A 457 32.23 28.48 -56.63
N GLY A 458 31.30 28.78 -57.55
CA GLY A 458 31.64 29.39 -58.83
C GLY A 458 32.27 30.74 -58.56
N MET A 459 33.57 30.89 -58.90
CA MET A 459 34.20 32.21 -58.97
C MET A 459 33.54 32.94 -60.15
N SER A 460 32.64 33.88 -59.85
CA SER A 460 32.11 34.85 -60.81
C SER A 460 33.14 35.91 -61.14
#